data_AF-A0AAJ4DQW6-F1
#
_entry.id   AF-A0AAJ4DQW6-F1
#
_cell.length_a   1.000
_cell.length_b   1.000
_cell.length_c   1.000
_cell.angle_alpha   90.00
_cell.angle_beta   90.00
_cell.angle_gamma   90.00
#
_symmetry.space_group_name_H-M   'P 1'
#
loop_
_entity.id
_entity.type
_entity.pdbx_description
1 polymer ?
#
loop_
_entity_poly.entity_id
_entity_poly.type
_entity_poly.pdbx_seq_one_letter_code
_entity_poly.pdbx_strand_id
1 'polypeptide(L)'
;MYRTRETTENIVVLSVGSASEDMTAWDVECLYRDLGVNGIGAHYVILRDGDVLNKNTYKAIRARDEVGNVDPRYNANSIFVVLVGSDDQYTEGQRAALNGLIGYLQEQYPEVEPLFHTIV
;
A
#
# COMPACT_ATOMS: atom_id res chain seq x y z
N MET A 1 19.85 -2.70 -5.58
CA MET A 1 19.80 -1.80 -4.41
C MET A 1 18.57 -0.94 -4.59
N TYR A 2 17.61 -0.97 -3.66
CA TYR A 2 16.44 -0.11 -3.73
C TYR A 2 16.84 1.31 -3.32
N ARG A 3 16.30 2.32 -4.01
CA ARG A 3 16.57 3.72 -3.71
C ARG A 3 15.70 4.17 -2.54
N THR A 4 16.26 4.86 -1.57
CA THR A 4 15.52 5.52 -0.48
C THR A 4 14.91 6.83 -0.99
N ARG A 5 13.70 7.16 -0.57
CA ARG A 5 13.05 8.45 -0.87
C ARG A 5 13.73 9.57 -0.07
N GLU A 6 13.88 10.73 -0.70
CA GLU A 6 14.46 11.92 -0.06
C GLU A 6 13.41 12.70 0.74
N THR A 7 12.16 12.70 0.27
CA THR A 7 11.00 13.33 0.93
C THR A 7 9.81 12.38 0.94
N THR A 8 8.86 12.64 1.84
CA THR A 8 7.53 12.04 1.79
C THR A 8 6.51 13.18 1.76
N GLU A 9 5.88 13.36 0.60
CA GLU A 9 4.95 14.45 0.31
C GLU A 9 3.51 13.95 0.20
N ASN A 10 3.31 12.65 -0.04
CA ASN A 10 1.98 12.06 -0.17
C ASN A 10 1.88 10.71 0.56
N ILE A 11 0.70 10.42 1.07
CA ILE A 11 0.25 9.07 1.40
C ILE A 11 -0.81 8.71 0.37
N VAL A 12 -0.56 7.71 -0.47
CA VAL A 12 -1.46 7.35 -1.57
C VAL A 12 -2.15 6.03 -1.24
N VAL A 13 -3.47 6.08 -1.11
CA VAL A 13 -4.32 4.91 -0.82
C VAL A 13 -4.93 4.40 -2.11
N LEU A 14 -4.81 3.10 -2.35
CA LEU A 14 -5.19 2.42 -3.59
C LEU A 14 -5.93 1.11 -3.30
N SER A 15 -6.77 0.67 -4.23
CA SER A 15 -7.43 -0.65 -4.22
C SER A 15 -6.83 -1.57 -5.28
N VAL A 16 -6.76 -2.88 -5.03
CA VAL A 16 -6.40 -3.91 -6.02
C VAL A 16 -7.32 -5.12 -5.95
N GLY A 17 -7.60 -5.73 -7.10
CA GLY A 17 -8.46 -6.93 -7.21
C GLY A 17 -9.94 -6.61 -7.32
N SER A 18 -10.76 -7.66 -7.38
CA SER A 18 -12.22 -7.55 -7.36
C SER A 18 -12.77 -7.62 -5.94
N ALA A 19 -13.98 -7.09 -5.74
CA ALA A 19 -14.54 -6.82 -4.42
C ALA A 19 -14.70 -8.06 -3.49
N SER A 20 -14.69 -9.27 -4.07
CA SER A 20 -14.87 -10.55 -3.37
C SER A 20 -13.62 -11.43 -3.35
N GLU A 21 -12.48 -10.97 -3.87
CA GLU A 21 -11.26 -11.76 -3.87
C GLU A 21 -10.53 -11.70 -2.53
N ASP A 22 -10.45 -12.85 -1.86
CA ASP A 22 -9.53 -13.05 -0.74
C ASP A 22 -8.15 -13.37 -1.30
N MET A 23 -7.35 -12.33 -1.53
CA MET A 23 -5.98 -12.47 -1.97
C MET A 23 -5.04 -12.72 -0.80
N THR A 24 -4.07 -13.60 -1.01
CA THR A 24 -2.91 -13.73 -0.12
C THR A 24 -1.83 -12.71 -0.47
N ALA A 25 -0.83 -12.56 0.42
CA ALA A 25 0.37 -11.77 0.13
C ALA A 25 1.09 -12.22 -1.15
N TRP A 26 1.08 -13.53 -1.46
CA TRP A 26 1.67 -14.08 -2.67
C TRP A 26 0.89 -13.69 -3.93
N ASP A 27 -0.43 -13.68 -3.85
CA ASP A 27 -1.27 -13.30 -5.00
C ASP A 27 -1.05 -11.83 -5.36
N VAL A 28 -0.94 -10.96 -4.35
CA VAL A 28 -0.60 -9.54 -4.56
C VAL A 28 0.80 -9.40 -5.17
N GLU A 29 1.77 -10.19 -4.70
CA GLU A 29 3.11 -10.20 -5.29
C GLU A 29 3.11 -10.65 -6.75
N CYS A 30 2.34 -11.67 -7.11
CA CYS A 30 2.16 -12.12 -8.49
C CYS A 30 1.62 -10.99 -9.38
N LEU A 31 0.60 -10.24 -8.93
CA LEU A 31 0.07 -9.09 -9.69
C LEU A 31 1.17 -8.07 -10.02
N TYR A 32 2.00 -7.71 -9.04
CA TYR A 32 3.09 -6.76 -9.26
C TYR A 32 4.18 -7.34 -10.19
N ARG A 33 4.49 -8.64 -10.06
CA ARG A 33 5.46 -9.32 -10.93
C ARG A 33 5.00 -9.40 -12.37
N ASP A 34 3.72 -9.60 -12.62
CA ASP A 34 3.13 -9.57 -13.96
C ASP A 34 3.25 -8.19 -14.61
N LEU A 35 3.29 -7.13 -13.81
CA LEU A 35 3.58 -5.75 -14.23
C LEU A 35 5.09 -5.44 -14.34
N GLY A 36 5.96 -6.44 -14.20
CA GLY A 36 7.41 -6.29 -14.26
C GLY A 36 8.05 -5.72 -12.98
N VAL A 37 7.32 -5.70 -11.87
CA VAL A 37 7.83 -5.24 -10.58
C VAL A 37 8.40 -6.42 -9.79
N ASN A 38 9.65 -6.29 -9.32
CA ASN A 38 10.24 -7.30 -8.45
C ASN A 38 9.68 -7.18 -7.02
N GLY A 39 8.85 -8.13 -6.61
CA GLY A 39 8.12 -8.10 -5.34
C GLY A 39 6.88 -7.20 -5.40
N ILE A 40 6.36 -6.79 -4.24
CA ILE A 40 5.25 -5.84 -4.13
C ILE A 40 5.80 -4.41 -4.23
N GLY A 41 5.21 -3.59 -5.10
CA GLY A 41 5.64 -2.21 -5.33
C GLY A 41 5.17 -1.21 -4.26
N ALA A 42 4.16 -1.59 -3.47
CA ALA A 42 3.62 -0.77 -2.39
C ALA A 42 4.39 -0.92 -1.08
N HIS A 43 4.17 0.02 -0.16
CA HIS A 43 4.76 -0.03 1.18
C HIS A 43 3.84 -0.81 2.10
N TYR A 44 2.55 -0.61 2.08
CA TYR A 44 1.62 -1.36 2.92
C TYR A 44 0.58 -2.03 2.06
N VAL A 45 0.18 -3.24 2.46
CA VAL A 45 -0.97 -3.94 1.86
C VAL A 45 -1.91 -4.36 2.98
N ILE A 46 -3.19 -4.01 2.88
CA ILE A 46 -4.22 -4.39 3.84
C ILE A 46 -5.10 -5.46 3.21
N LEU A 47 -5.01 -6.69 3.74
CA LEU A 47 -5.80 -7.83 3.29
C LEU A 47 -7.26 -7.72 3.75
N ARG A 48 -8.14 -8.55 3.20
CA ARG A 48 -9.60 -8.52 3.48
C ARG A 48 -9.95 -8.76 4.94
N ASP A 49 -9.15 -9.58 5.63
CA ASP A 49 -9.28 -9.86 7.07
C ASP A 49 -8.80 -8.71 7.97
N GLY A 50 -8.19 -7.67 7.38
CA GLY A 50 -7.63 -6.51 8.10
C GLY A 50 -6.16 -6.66 8.48
N ASP A 51 -5.48 -7.74 8.07
CA ASP A 51 -4.04 -7.85 8.29
C ASP A 51 -3.28 -6.81 7.45
N VAL A 52 -2.24 -6.22 8.04
CA VAL A 52 -1.40 -5.18 7.42
C VAL A 52 -0.03 -5.76 7.14
N LEU A 53 0.18 -6.10 5.87
CA LEU A 53 1.48 -6.52 5.38
C LEU A 53 2.42 -5.30 5.35
N ASN A 54 3.69 -5.54 5.73
CA ASN A 54 4.75 -4.59 6.13
C ASN A 54 4.88 -4.34 7.64
N LYS A 55 3.93 -4.77 8.48
CA LYS A 55 4.05 -4.36 9.89
C LYS A 55 5.25 -4.99 10.61
N ASN A 56 5.73 -6.18 10.24
CA ASN A 56 6.92 -6.81 10.86
C ASN A 56 7.63 -7.97 10.09
N THR A 57 7.16 -8.44 8.93
CA THR A 57 7.54 -9.84 8.55
C THR A 57 7.59 -10.21 7.06
N TYR A 58 7.12 -9.38 6.14
CA TYR A 58 7.00 -9.80 4.73
C TYR A 58 8.16 -9.26 3.87
N LYS A 59 9.13 -10.13 3.57
CA LYS A 59 10.39 -9.78 2.87
C LYS A 59 10.23 -9.24 1.45
N ALA A 60 9.07 -9.41 0.81
CA ALA A 60 8.83 -9.00 -0.57
C ALA A 60 8.06 -7.67 -0.70
N ILE A 61 7.83 -6.94 0.39
CA ILE A 61 7.22 -5.60 0.39
C ILE A 61 8.30 -4.52 0.51
N ARG A 62 8.05 -3.34 -0.09
CA ARG A 62 8.95 -2.19 0.03
C ARG A 62 9.05 -1.70 1.46
N ALA A 63 10.28 -1.49 1.92
CA ALA A 63 10.51 -0.85 3.20
C ALA A 63 9.94 0.57 3.18
N ARG A 64 9.48 1.05 4.34
CA ARG A 64 8.74 2.32 4.46
C ARG A 64 9.42 3.50 3.77
N ASP A 65 10.74 3.56 3.77
CA ASP A 65 11.58 4.63 3.24
C ASP A 65 12.03 4.42 1.79
N GLU A 66 11.77 3.27 1.17
CA GLU A 66 12.15 2.99 -0.22
C GLU A 66 11.24 3.69 -1.24
N VAL A 67 11.75 4.00 -2.43
CA VAL A 67 10.94 4.45 -3.56
C VAL A 67 9.96 3.34 -3.94
N GLY A 68 8.68 3.71 -4.03
CA GLY A 68 7.61 2.79 -4.43
C GLY A 68 7.67 2.42 -5.91
N ASN A 69 6.89 1.43 -6.32
CA ASN A 69 6.72 1.09 -7.72
C ASN A 69 5.26 0.73 -8.02
N VAL A 70 4.39 1.74 -7.93
CA VAL A 70 2.94 1.59 -8.10
C VAL A 70 2.42 2.58 -9.15
N ASP A 71 2.71 3.87 -8.97
CA ASP A 71 2.33 4.92 -9.90
C ASP A 71 3.54 5.83 -10.18
N PRO A 72 4.04 5.89 -11.44
CA PRO A 72 5.19 6.72 -11.80
C PRO A 72 5.09 8.18 -11.36
N ARG A 73 3.87 8.73 -11.22
CA ARG A 73 3.63 10.11 -10.78
C ARG A 73 3.98 10.34 -9.31
N TYR A 74 3.90 9.29 -8.49
CA TYR A 74 3.99 9.36 -7.02
C TYR A 74 5.16 8.54 -6.44
N ASN A 75 5.79 7.67 -7.23
CA ASN A 75 6.80 6.72 -6.75
C ASN A 75 7.96 7.35 -5.95
N ALA A 76 8.42 8.54 -6.33
CA ALA A 76 9.62 9.16 -5.76
C ALA A 76 9.45 9.71 -4.33
N ASN A 77 8.23 10.11 -3.95
CA ASN A 77 7.95 10.92 -2.76
C ASN A 77 6.70 10.47 -2.00
N SER A 78 6.19 9.26 -2.24
CA SER A 78 4.92 8.82 -1.67
C SER A 78 4.99 7.48 -0.94
N ILE A 79 4.18 7.36 0.11
CA ILE A 79 3.89 6.08 0.77
C ILE A 79 2.59 5.51 0.19
N PHE A 80 2.71 4.43 -0.58
CA PHE A 80 1.56 3.66 -1.04
C PHE A 80 1.00 2.70 0.02
N VAL A 81 -0.30 2.81 0.26
CA VAL A 81 -1.12 1.86 1.03
C VAL A 81 -2.12 1.22 0.07
N VAL A 82 -2.01 -0.08 -0.14
CA VAL A 82 -2.90 -0.84 -1.01
C VAL A 82 -3.91 -1.61 -0.17
N LEU A 83 -5.18 -1.60 -0.53
CA LEU A 83 -6.22 -2.45 0.04
C LEU A 83 -6.62 -3.50 -0.99
N VAL A 84 -6.77 -4.74 -0.54
CA VAL A 84 -7.36 -5.81 -1.38
C VAL A 84 -8.87 -5.64 -1.44
N GLY A 85 -9.43 -5.70 -2.66
CA GLY A 85 -10.83 -5.49 -2.96
C GLY A 85 -11.09 -4.13 -3.63
N SER A 86 -12.34 -3.67 -3.56
CA SER A 86 -12.78 -2.38 -4.10
C SER A 86 -13.20 -1.40 -3.00
N ASP A 87 -13.11 -0.10 -3.30
CA ASP A 87 -13.33 1.00 -2.36
C ASP A 87 -14.74 1.02 -1.73
N ASP A 88 -15.74 0.53 -2.47
CA ASP A 88 -17.12 0.41 -2.02
C ASP A 88 -17.37 -0.80 -1.10
N GLN A 89 -16.42 -1.72 -0.97
CA GLN A 89 -16.62 -3.00 -0.28
C GLN A 89 -15.58 -3.33 0.80
N TYR A 90 -14.80 -2.35 1.28
CA TYR A 90 -13.88 -2.60 2.40
C TYR A 90 -14.60 -3.14 3.64
N THR A 91 -14.02 -4.19 4.23
CA THR A 91 -14.50 -4.76 5.49
C THR A 91 -14.30 -3.77 6.65
N GLU A 92 -15.01 -3.98 7.75
CA GLU A 92 -14.78 -3.20 8.98
C GLU A 92 -13.34 -3.35 9.48
N GLY A 93 -12.77 -4.56 9.37
CA GLY A 93 -11.37 -4.84 9.72
C GLY A 93 -10.39 -4.02 8.89
N GLN A 94 -10.60 -3.95 7.58
CA GLN A 94 -9.81 -3.11 6.68
C GLN A 94 -9.93 -1.63 7.02
N ARG A 95 -11.14 -1.13 7.31
CA ARG A 95 -11.36 0.28 7.68
C ARG A 95 -10.64 0.63 8.99
N ALA A 96 -10.72 -0.25 9.98
CA ALA A 96 -10.02 -0.07 11.25
C ALA A 96 -8.49 -0.08 11.06
N ALA A 97 -7.98 -1.03 10.28
CA ALA A 97 -6.56 -1.14 9.95
C ALA A 97 -6.04 0.09 9.19
N LEU A 98 -6.80 0.55 8.19
CA LEU A 98 -6.49 1.74 7.42
C LEU A 98 -6.46 2.99 8.31
N ASN A 99 -7.48 3.21 9.13
CA ASN A 99 -7.53 4.36 10.04
C ASN A 99 -6.34 4.35 11.02
N GLY A 100 -6.02 3.19 11.60
CA GLY A 100 -4.87 3.05 12.49
C GLY A 100 -3.53 3.30 11.76
N LEU A 101 -3.39 2.82 10.52
CA LEU A 101 -2.19 3.03 9.71
C LEU A 101 -2.05 4.50 9.29
N ILE A 102 -3.13 5.14 8.84
CA ILE A 102 -3.11 6.56 8.48
C ILE A 102 -2.76 7.42 9.69
N GLY A 103 -3.37 7.17 10.86
CA GLY A 103 -3.02 7.88 12.09
C GLY A 103 -1.53 7.74 12.43
N TYR A 104 -0.99 6.52 12.37
CA TYR A 104 0.45 6.29 12.54
C TYR A 104 1.30 7.06 11.52
N LEU A 105 0.93 7.04 10.23
CA LEU A 105 1.69 7.72 9.20
C LEU A 105 1.63 9.25 9.36
N GLN A 106 0.48 9.80 9.74
CA GLN A 106 0.32 11.23 10.01
C GLN A 106 1.10 11.67 11.26
N GLU A 107 1.25 10.83 12.29
CA GLU A 107 2.16 11.14 13.40
C GLU A 107 3.63 11.29 12.94
N GLN A 108 4.03 10.53 11.91
CA GLN A 108 5.39 10.60 11.35
C GLN A 108 5.54 11.73 10.31
N TYR A 109 4.46 12.04 9.58
CA TYR A 109 4.40 13.02 8.49
C TYR A 109 3.20 13.96 8.69
N PRO A 110 3.25 14.87 9.68
CA PRO A 110 2.07 15.62 10.15
C PRO A 110 1.49 16.62 9.14
N GLU A 111 2.26 16.99 8.11
CA GLU A 111 1.81 17.93 7.07
C GLU A 111 1.24 17.22 5.83
N VAL A 112 1.23 15.88 5.83
CA VAL A 112 0.82 15.08 4.66
C VAL A 112 -0.60 14.57 4.84
N GLU A 113 -1.50 15.05 3.98
CA GLU A 113 -2.86 14.54 3.87
C GLU A 113 -2.92 13.30 2.96
N PRO A 114 -3.71 12.27 3.31
CA PRO A 114 -3.86 11.10 2.46
C PRO A 114 -4.65 11.40 1.18
N LEU A 115 -4.09 10.98 0.05
CA LEU A 115 -4.71 11.00 -1.26
C LEU A 115 -5.34 9.64 -1.53
N PHE A 116 -6.65 9.61 -1.73
CA PHE A 116 -7.39 8.40 -2.10
C PHE A 116 -7.51 8.35 -3.63
N HIS A 117 -6.92 7.34 -4.24
CA HIS A 117 -6.99 7.11 -5.68
C HIS A 117 -7.49 5.69 -5.96
N THR A 118 -8.30 5.54 -6.99
CA THR A 118 -8.58 4.24 -7.60
C THR A 118 -7.75 4.16 -8.88
N ILE A 119 -6.76 3.27 -8.92
CA ILE A 119 -6.10 2.94 -10.19
C ILE A 119 -6.99 1.88 -10.85
N VAL A 120 -7.63 2.29 -11.95
CA VAL A 120 -8.38 1.42 -12.87
C VAL A 120 -7.45 0.53 -13.67
#